data_AF-A0A7W0Z3M8-F1
#
_entry.id   AF-A0A7W0Z3M8-F1
#
_cell.length_a   1.000
_cell.length_b   1.000
_cell.length_c   1.000
_cell.angle_alpha   90.00
_cell.angle_beta   90.00
_cell.angle_gamma   90.00
#
_symmetry.space_group_name_H-M   'P 1'
#
loop_
_entity.id
_entity.type
_entity.pdbx_description
1 polymer ?
#
loop_
_entity_poly.entity_id
_entity_poly.type
_entity_poly.pdbx_seq_one_letter_code
_entity_poly.pdbx_strand_id
1 'polypeptide(L)'
;MEYCEPRRSGLGAASFDELGVDEAGWRRGRRGPVDLARLAAPRELTECFPPPQPLVPPGDRPAGDRLLVLDLGASAASMLRDPGWLTTMVGSAEVVVVTRLTVPGVRQSEHLLSALPVPAVLATVGSGRWPGEVAASCGPSIRSARDAGRTVMVPIDRRLEVSGLTGDPLPKSVTAAGKALAAHLRPEQPVLPGMSVPPLQERF
;
A
#
# COMPACT_ATOMS: atom_id res chain seq x y z
N MET A 1 -20.17 -5.72 -6.36
CA MET A 1 -18.76 -6.14 -6.30
C MET A 1 -17.94 -4.89 -5.98
N GLU A 2 -17.36 -4.81 -4.79
CA GLU A 2 -16.76 -3.57 -4.27
C GLU A 2 -15.28 -3.46 -4.65
N TYR A 3 -15.00 -3.34 -5.95
CA TYR A 3 -13.67 -3.01 -6.45
C TYR A 3 -13.69 -1.59 -6.99
N CYS A 4 -12.73 -0.76 -6.56
CA CYS A 4 -12.34 0.37 -7.41
C CYS A 4 -11.58 -0.24 -8.59
N GLU A 5 -12.02 0.02 -9.82
CA GLU A 5 -11.18 -0.26 -10.99
C GLU A 5 -9.81 0.39 -10.77
N PRO A 6 -8.68 -0.17 -11.26
CA PRO A 6 -7.35 0.45 -11.10
C PRO A 6 -7.28 1.92 -11.57
N ARG A 7 -8.17 2.31 -12.50
CA ARG A 7 -8.31 3.68 -12.99
C ARG A 7 -9.00 4.63 -11.99
N ARG A 8 -9.72 4.10 -10.99
CA ARG A 8 -10.58 4.82 -10.04
C ARG A 8 -9.96 5.02 -8.65
N SER A 9 -8.73 4.56 -8.40
CA SER A 9 -8.08 4.74 -7.09
C SER A 9 -7.73 6.21 -6.77
N GLY A 10 -7.89 7.13 -7.72
CA GLY A 10 -7.60 8.56 -7.54
C GLY A 10 -6.11 8.90 -7.45
N LEU A 11 -5.22 7.91 -7.39
CA LEU A 11 -3.77 8.07 -7.22
C LEU A 11 -3.06 8.87 -8.33
N GLY A 12 -3.71 9.13 -9.47
CA GLY A 12 -3.15 10.01 -10.53
C GLY A 12 -2.96 11.44 -10.06
N ALA A 13 -3.99 11.97 -9.40
CA ALA A 13 -3.94 13.30 -8.82
C ALA A 13 -3.08 13.36 -7.55
N ALA A 14 -2.56 12.22 -7.06
CA ALA A 14 -1.62 12.18 -5.94
C ALA A 14 -0.17 12.45 -6.35
N SER A 15 0.18 12.28 -7.63
CA SER A 15 1.48 12.67 -8.17
C SER A 15 1.52 14.18 -8.47
N PHE A 16 2.69 14.80 -8.26
CA PHE A 16 2.99 16.12 -8.81
C PHE A 16 3.39 16.02 -10.29
N ASP A 17 4.12 14.96 -10.65
CA ASP A 17 4.51 14.68 -12.02
C ASP A 17 3.82 13.39 -12.50
N GLU A 18 2.91 13.50 -13.47
CA GLU A 18 2.41 12.33 -14.20
C GLU A 18 3.37 11.98 -15.34
N LEU A 19 3.89 10.75 -15.35
CA LEU A 19 4.94 10.31 -16.27
C LEU A 19 4.38 9.43 -17.40
N GLY A 20 3.06 9.46 -17.58
CA GLY A 20 2.35 8.68 -18.60
C GLY A 20 2.18 7.21 -18.24
N VAL A 21 2.01 6.38 -19.27
CA VAL A 21 1.88 4.93 -19.16
C VAL A 21 3.11 4.32 -19.82
N ASP A 22 3.80 3.42 -19.11
CA ASP A 22 4.96 2.72 -19.66
C ASP A 22 4.54 1.60 -20.64
N GLU A 23 5.52 1.01 -21.33
CA GLU A 23 5.29 -0.06 -22.31
C GLU A 23 4.63 -1.31 -21.71
N ALA A 24 4.84 -1.53 -20.41
CA ALA A 24 4.24 -2.62 -19.65
C ALA A 24 2.77 -2.36 -19.31
N GLY A 25 2.30 -1.11 -19.41
CA GLY A 25 0.93 -0.74 -19.06
C GLY A 25 0.77 -0.25 -17.62
N TRP A 26 1.86 0.13 -16.95
CA TRP A 26 1.81 0.85 -15.68
C TRP A 26 1.66 2.34 -15.93
N ARG A 27 0.65 2.95 -15.33
CA ARG A 27 0.61 4.40 -15.20
C ARG A 27 1.57 4.83 -14.09
N ARG A 28 2.50 5.71 -14.43
CA ARG A 28 3.61 6.16 -13.59
C ARG A 28 3.37 7.59 -13.12
N GLY A 29 3.75 7.87 -11.88
CA GLY A 29 3.76 9.22 -11.34
C GLY A 29 4.78 9.40 -10.24
N ARG A 30 5.03 10.64 -9.83
CA ARG A 30 6.00 10.98 -8.78
C ARG A 30 5.48 12.03 -7.83
N ARG A 31 5.80 11.88 -6.55
CA ARG A 31 5.60 12.87 -5.50
C ARG A 31 6.84 12.96 -4.61
N GLY A 32 7.74 13.88 -4.93
CA GLY A 32 9.02 14.00 -4.22
C GLY A 32 9.85 12.70 -4.32
N PRO A 33 10.20 12.05 -3.19
CA PRO A 33 10.96 10.78 -3.20
C PRO A 33 10.09 9.54 -3.44
N VAL A 34 8.76 9.70 -3.56
CA VAL A 34 7.83 8.59 -3.76
C VAL A 34 7.53 8.43 -5.25
N ASP A 35 7.81 7.25 -5.78
CA ASP A 35 7.42 6.84 -7.12
C ASP A 35 6.11 6.02 -7.02
N LEU A 36 5.16 6.30 -7.90
CA LEU A 36 3.83 5.69 -7.91
C LEU A 36 3.65 4.85 -9.17
N ALA A 37 3.11 3.64 -9.01
CA ALA A 37 2.81 2.73 -10.09
C ALA A 37 1.41 2.17 -9.93
N ARG A 38 0.58 2.25 -10.97
CA ARG A 38 -0.73 1.58 -10.97
C ARG A 38 -1.06 1.01 -12.32
N LEU A 39 -1.89 -0.03 -12.38
CA LEU A 39 -2.33 -0.56 -13.67
C LEU A 39 -3.10 0.49 -14.46
N ALA A 40 -2.72 0.71 -15.71
CA ALA A 40 -3.39 1.67 -16.57
C ALA A 40 -4.80 1.23 -16.94
N ALA A 41 -5.06 -0.09 -17.00
CA ALA A 41 -6.35 -0.72 -17.28
C ALA A 41 -6.54 -1.99 -16.40
N PRO A 42 -7.79 -2.42 -16.13
CA PRO A 42 -8.03 -3.72 -15.50
C PRO A 42 -7.40 -4.85 -16.33
N ARG A 43 -6.49 -5.60 -15.71
CA ARG A 43 -5.83 -6.76 -16.31
C ARG A 43 -5.39 -7.71 -15.20
N GLU A 44 -5.40 -9.01 -15.50
CA GLU A 44 -4.79 -9.99 -14.60
C GLU A 44 -3.27 -9.83 -14.60
N LEU A 45 -2.68 -9.74 -13.41
CA LEU A 45 -1.25 -9.82 -13.23
C LEU A 45 -0.85 -11.30 -13.27
N THR A 46 -0.25 -11.71 -14.38
CA THR A 46 0.35 -13.05 -14.55
C THR A 46 1.87 -12.93 -14.55
N GLU A 47 2.60 -14.05 -14.47
CA GLU A 47 4.08 -14.03 -14.52
C GLU A 47 4.63 -13.31 -15.76
N CYS A 48 3.92 -13.40 -16.88
CA CYS A 48 4.28 -12.76 -18.15
C CYS A 48 4.08 -11.25 -18.15
N PHE A 49 3.38 -10.68 -17.16
CA PHE A 49 3.21 -9.25 -17.04
C PHE A 49 4.42 -8.65 -16.33
N PRO A 50 5.26 -7.82 -16.96
CA PRO A 50 6.50 -7.38 -16.34
C PRO A 50 6.25 -6.43 -15.14
N PRO A 51 7.10 -6.48 -14.10
CA PRO A 51 7.05 -5.53 -13.00
C PRO A 51 7.29 -4.11 -13.51
N PRO A 52 6.79 -3.09 -12.81
CA PRO A 52 7.08 -1.70 -13.17
C PRO A 52 8.58 -1.43 -13.06
N GLN A 53 9.19 -0.89 -14.12
CA GLN A 53 10.60 -0.54 -14.06
C GLN A 53 10.84 0.67 -13.15
N PRO A 54 11.92 0.70 -12.35
CA PRO A 54 12.29 1.88 -11.57
C PRO A 54 12.40 3.12 -12.47
N LEU A 55 11.91 4.27 -12.00
CA LEU A 55 11.97 5.52 -12.78
C LEU A 55 13.39 6.11 -12.86
N VAL A 56 14.31 5.62 -12.05
CA VAL A 56 15.73 6.01 -12.05
C VAL A 56 16.54 4.71 -11.95
N PRO A 57 17.61 4.54 -12.74
CA PRO A 57 18.47 3.36 -12.64
C PRO A 57 19.07 3.21 -11.23
N PRO A 58 19.29 1.97 -10.75
CA PRO A 58 19.83 1.69 -9.41
C PRO A 58 21.21 2.30 -9.09
N GLY A 59 21.94 2.81 -10.09
CA GLY A 59 23.30 3.34 -9.95
C GLY A 59 23.42 4.84 -9.68
N ASP A 60 22.35 5.61 -9.85
CA ASP A 60 22.42 7.08 -9.78
C ASP A 60 22.19 7.64 -8.37
N ARG A 61 21.99 6.80 -7.33
CA ARG A 61 21.74 7.27 -5.95
C ARG A 61 21.97 6.21 -4.85
N PRO A 62 22.15 6.63 -3.58
CA PRO A 62 22.23 5.72 -2.45
C PRO A 62 20.97 4.87 -2.31
N ALA A 63 21.15 3.57 -2.04
CA ALA A 63 20.07 2.66 -1.71
C ALA A 63 19.35 3.14 -0.42
N GLY A 64 18.05 3.43 -0.52
CA GLY A 64 17.22 3.86 0.62
C GLY A 64 16.43 5.16 0.42
N ASP A 65 16.74 5.95 -0.61
CA ASP A 65 16.19 7.31 -0.77
C ASP A 65 14.84 7.39 -1.52
N ARG A 66 14.31 6.28 -2.04
CA ARG A 66 13.04 6.28 -2.80
C ARG A 66 12.12 5.14 -2.41
N LEU A 67 10.85 5.48 -2.22
CA LEU A 67 9.76 4.54 -1.94
C LEU A 67 8.94 4.33 -3.22
N LEU A 68 8.80 3.08 -3.66
CA LEU A 68 7.85 2.71 -4.71
C LEU A 68 6.54 2.28 -4.06
N VAL A 69 5.45 2.99 -4.35
CA VAL A 69 4.09 2.55 -4.00
C VAL A 69 3.45 1.92 -5.23
N LEU A 70 3.13 0.63 -5.10
CA LEU A 70 2.48 -0.16 -6.13
C LEU A 70 0.99 -0.33 -5.79
N ASP A 71 0.12 0.29 -6.58
CA ASP A 71 -1.32 0.07 -6.53
C ASP A 71 -1.71 -0.97 -7.58
N LEU A 72 -1.95 -2.19 -7.10
CA LEU A 72 -2.31 -3.33 -7.94
C LEU A 72 -3.72 -3.19 -8.53
N GLY A 73 -4.59 -2.36 -7.94
CA GLY A 73 -5.93 -2.07 -8.44
C GLY A 73 -6.87 -3.27 -8.70
N ALA A 74 -6.50 -4.50 -8.37
CA ALA A 74 -7.22 -5.71 -8.79
C ALA A 74 -7.31 -6.77 -7.68
N SER A 75 -8.27 -7.68 -7.88
CA SER A 75 -8.77 -8.63 -6.90
C SER A 75 -7.74 -9.62 -6.39
N ALA A 76 -7.94 -10.07 -5.15
CA ALA A 76 -7.15 -11.12 -4.50
C ALA A 76 -6.91 -12.35 -5.42
N ALA A 77 -7.80 -12.61 -6.37
CA ALA A 77 -7.72 -13.71 -7.32
C ALA A 77 -6.45 -13.72 -8.18
N SER A 78 -5.83 -12.58 -8.50
CA SER A 78 -4.58 -12.57 -9.27
C SER A 78 -3.33 -12.87 -8.42
N MET A 79 -3.28 -12.46 -7.14
CA MET A 79 -2.18 -12.84 -6.23
C MET A 79 -2.18 -14.33 -5.90
N LEU A 80 -3.36 -14.96 -5.92
CA LEU A 80 -3.57 -16.34 -5.47
C LEU A 80 -3.26 -17.41 -6.53
N ARG A 81 -3.07 -17.01 -7.79
CA ARG A 81 -3.11 -17.94 -8.92
C ARG A 81 -1.76 -18.32 -9.52
N ASP A 82 -0.69 -17.55 -9.29
CA ASP A 82 0.58 -17.77 -10.00
C ASP A 82 1.81 -17.36 -9.17
N PRO A 83 2.81 -18.24 -8.96
CA PRO A 83 4.04 -17.96 -8.22
C PRO A 83 5.05 -17.13 -9.03
N GLY A 84 4.68 -15.90 -9.39
CA GLY A 84 5.51 -15.00 -10.19
C GLY A 84 6.35 -13.99 -9.41
N TRP A 85 6.89 -13.01 -10.16
CA TRP A 85 7.57 -11.84 -9.59
C TRP A 85 6.72 -11.11 -8.54
N LEU A 86 5.38 -11.15 -8.67
CA LEU A 86 4.47 -10.50 -7.73
C LEU A 86 4.54 -11.16 -6.35
N THR A 87 4.59 -12.49 -6.29
CA THR A 87 4.75 -13.24 -5.04
C THR A 87 6.10 -12.94 -4.39
N THR A 88 7.18 -12.93 -5.17
CA THR A 88 8.52 -12.55 -4.69
C THR A 88 8.57 -11.10 -4.20
N MET A 89 7.94 -10.17 -4.92
CA MET A 89 7.86 -8.77 -4.53
C MET A 89 7.09 -8.63 -3.22
N VAL A 90 5.92 -9.26 -3.11
CA VAL A 90 5.09 -9.21 -1.90
C VAL A 90 5.84 -9.79 -0.70
N GLY A 91 6.61 -10.87 -0.90
CA GLY A 91 7.46 -11.47 0.14
C GLY A 91 8.54 -10.53 0.71
N SER A 92 8.85 -9.42 0.02
CA SER A 92 9.84 -8.43 0.44
C SER A 92 9.25 -7.03 0.60
N ALA A 93 7.94 -6.87 0.43
CA ALA A 93 7.26 -5.57 0.46
C ALA A 93 6.47 -5.37 1.74
N GLU A 94 6.29 -4.11 2.10
CA GLU A 94 5.32 -3.68 3.10
C GLU A 94 3.92 -3.65 2.46
N VAL A 95 3.02 -4.50 2.94
CA VAL A 95 1.70 -4.69 2.33
C VAL A 95 0.61 -3.95 3.11
N VAL A 96 -0.16 -3.14 2.40
CA VAL A 96 -1.41 -2.54 2.91
C VAL A 96 -2.59 -3.16 2.19
N VAL A 97 -3.52 -3.75 2.95
CA VAL A 97 -4.81 -4.20 2.43
C VAL A 97 -5.85 -3.16 2.78
N VAL A 98 -6.49 -2.58 1.76
CA VAL A 98 -7.54 -1.58 1.94
C VAL A 98 -8.91 -2.25 1.87
N THR A 99 -9.76 -2.00 2.85
CA THR A 99 -11.10 -2.60 2.91
C THR A 99 -12.14 -1.64 3.43
N ARG A 100 -13.38 -1.72 2.93
CA ARG A 100 -14.52 -1.10 3.61
C ARG A 100 -15.09 -2.08 4.63
N LEU A 101 -15.62 -1.56 5.73
CA LEU A 101 -16.26 -2.36 6.78
C LEU A 101 -17.66 -2.83 6.36
N THR A 102 -17.72 -3.65 5.31
CA THR A 102 -18.90 -4.38 4.84
C THR A 102 -18.62 -5.89 4.98
N VAL A 103 -19.66 -6.71 5.12
CA VAL A 103 -19.49 -8.18 5.20
C VAL A 103 -18.74 -8.73 3.96
N PRO A 104 -19.09 -8.36 2.72
CA PRO A 104 -18.33 -8.79 1.55
C PRO A 104 -16.88 -8.30 1.55
N GLY A 105 -16.65 -7.03 1.91
CA GLY A 105 -15.30 -6.45 1.96
C GLY A 105 -14.39 -7.16 2.95
N VAL A 106 -14.88 -7.44 4.16
CA VAL A 106 -14.15 -8.16 5.20
C VAL A 106 -13.88 -9.62 4.80
N ARG A 107 -14.86 -10.34 4.23
CA ARG A 107 -14.65 -11.72 3.77
C ARG A 107 -13.59 -11.80 2.67
N GLN A 108 -13.63 -10.87 1.72
CA GLN A 108 -12.65 -10.81 0.65
C GLN A 108 -11.25 -10.46 1.18
N SER A 109 -11.18 -9.54 2.13
CA SER A 109 -9.91 -9.14 2.76
C SER A 109 -9.33 -10.28 3.59
N GLU A 110 -10.16 -11.04 4.29
CA GLU A 110 -9.74 -12.23 5.02
C GLU A 110 -9.10 -13.26 4.08
N HIS A 111 -9.73 -13.53 2.93
CA HIS A 111 -9.18 -14.45 1.95
C HIS A 111 -7.82 -13.97 1.41
N LEU A 112 -7.70 -12.68 1.10
CA LEU A 112 -6.42 -12.09 0.69
C LEU A 112 -5.35 -12.22 1.78
N LEU A 113 -5.66 -11.77 2.99
CA LEU A 113 -4.73 -11.79 4.12
C LEU A 113 -4.25 -13.22 4.43
N SER A 114 -5.14 -14.21 4.32
CA SER A 114 -4.82 -15.62 4.58
C SER A 114 -3.81 -16.22 3.59
N ALA A 115 -3.59 -15.57 2.45
CA ALA A 115 -2.69 -16.05 1.42
C ALA A 115 -1.45 -15.18 1.21
N LEU A 116 -1.34 -14.06 1.91
CA LEU A 116 -0.14 -13.25 1.86
C LEU A 116 1.01 -14.00 2.58
N PRO A 117 2.20 -14.06 1.98
CA PRO A 117 3.37 -14.67 2.61
C PRO A 117 3.95 -13.82 3.74
N VAL A 118 3.46 -12.59 3.91
CA VAL A 118 3.94 -11.60 4.89
C VAL A 118 2.77 -10.96 5.65
N PRO A 119 2.98 -10.50 6.88
CA PRO A 119 1.99 -9.70 7.59
C PRO A 119 1.65 -8.41 6.83
N ALA A 120 0.35 -8.06 6.77
CA ALA A 120 -0.12 -6.82 6.18
C ALA A 120 -0.70 -5.86 7.23
N VAL A 121 -0.76 -4.58 6.88
CA VAL A 121 -1.53 -3.57 7.62
C VAL A 121 -2.91 -3.44 7.00
N LEU A 122 -3.96 -3.56 7.81
CA LEU A 122 -5.34 -3.44 7.34
C LEU A 122 -5.80 -1.98 7.44
N ALA A 123 -6.00 -1.32 6.31
CA ALA A 123 -6.60 0.01 6.22
C ALA A 123 -8.13 -0.12 6.10
N THR A 124 -8.87 0.22 7.15
CA THR A 124 -10.34 0.13 7.15
C THR A 124 -10.95 1.49 6.83
N VAL A 125 -11.58 1.60 5.67
CA VAL A 125 -12.21 2.84 5.20
C VAL A 125 -13.61 2.97 5.75
N GLY A 126 -13.92 4.13 6.34
CA GLY A 126 -15.25 4.47 6.84
C GLY A 126 -15.32 4.55 8.36
N SER A 127 -16.41 4.07 8.93
CA SER A 127 -16.68 4.15 10.38
C SER A 127 -15.59 3.45 11.18
N GLY A 128 -15.10 4.09 12.26
CA GLY A 128 -14.20 3.44 13.21
C GLY A 128 -14.85 2.33 14.02
N ARG A 129 -16.19 2.26 14.00
CA ARG A 129 -16.95 1.18 14.65
C ARG A 129 -17.22 0.07 13.65
N TRP A 130 -16.83 -1.14 14.02
CA TRP A 130 -17.17 -2.36 13.29
C TRP A 130 -18.60 -2.77 13.63
N PRO A 131 -19.54 -2.78 12.65
CA PRO A 131 -20.88 -3.31 12.88
C PRO A 131 -20.83 -4.77 13.34
N GLY A 132 -21.82 -5.23 14.10
CA GLY A 132 -21.84 -6.58 14.67
C GLY A 132 -21.70 -7.69 13.62
N GLU A 133 -22.41 -7.57 12.49
CA GLU A 133 -22.33 -8.53 11.37
C GLU A 133 -20.94 -8.57 10.72
N VAL A 134 -20.28 -7.42 10.62
CA VAL A 134 -18.93 -7.28 10.06
C VAL A 134 -17.92 -7.87 11.02
N ALA A 135 -18.04 -7.57 12.32
CA ALA A 135 -17.20 -8.13 13.36
C ALA A 135 -17.33 -9.67 13.43
N ALA A 136 -18.55 -10.20 13.34
CA ALA A 136 -18.82 -11.63 13.30
C ALA A 136 -18.27 -12.32 12.03
N SER A 137 -18.10 -11.57 10.94
CA SER A 137 -17.55 -12.06 9.67
C SER A 137 -16.02 -12.01 9.58
N CYS A 138 -15.33 -11.48 10.59
CA CYS A 138 -13.87 -11.49 10.63
C CYS A 138 -13.36 -12.92 10.75
N GLY A 139 -12.33 -13.30 9.99
CA GLY A 139 -11.64 -14.57 10.17
C GLY A 139 -10.38 -14.44 11.05
N PRO A 140 -9.58 -15.51 11.14
CA PRO A 140 -8.35 -15.53 11.96
C PRO A 140 -7.34 -14.45 11.55
N SER A 141 -7.20 -14.15 10.26
CA SER A 141 -6.19 -13.23 9.74
C SER A 141 -6.52 -11.79 10.11
N ILE A 142 -7.79 -11.38 9.96
CA ILE A 142 -8.26 -10.05 10.38
C ILE A 142 -8.23 -9.92 11.90
N ARG A 143 -8.60 -10.97 12.65
CA ARG A 143 -8.48 -10.94 14.12
C ARG A 143 -7.02 -10.77 14.56
N SER A 144 -6.11 -11.55 14.00
CA SER A 144 -4.67 -11.44 14.27
C SER A 144 -4.14 -10.04 13.97
N ALA A 145 -4.50 -9.46 12.82
CA ALA A 145 -4.11 -8.09 12.49
C ALA A 145 -4.63 -7.07 13.52
N ARG A 146 -5.87 -7.24 14.01
CA ARG A 146 -6.45 -6.38 15.05
C ARG A 146 -5.75 -6.53 16.39
N ASP A 147 -5.50 -7.76 16.83
CA ASP A 147 -4.84 -8.05 18.10
C ASP A 147 -3.39 -7.56 18.11
N ALA A 148 -2.72 -7.62 16.96
CA ALA A 148 -1.39 -7.06 16.75
C ALA A 148 -1.37 -5.53 16.55
N GLY A 149 -2.52 -4.86 16.63
CA GLY A 149 -2.64 -3.42 16.40
C GLY A 149 -2.31 -2.98 14.96
N ARG A 150 -2.29 -3.90 13.99
CA ARG A 150 -2.01 -3.65 12.57
C ARG A 150 -3.25 -3.28 11.77
N THR A 151 -4.15 -2.52 12.38
CA THR A 151 -5.37 -2.01 11.74
C THR A 151 -5.44 -0.51 11.91
N VAL A 152 -5.58 0.23 10.80
CA VAL A 152 -5.70 1.68 10.79
C VAL A 152 -7.03 2.09 10.18
N MET A 153 -7.80 2.87 10.91
CA MET A 153 -9.02 3.48 10.37
C MET A 153 -8.67 4.65 9.46
N VAL A 154 -9.19 4.62 8.23
CA VAL A 154 -9.11 5.72 7.27
C VAL A 154 -10.50 6.37 7.16
N PRO A 155 -10.66 7.63 7.58
CA PRO A 155 -11.97 8.28 7.55
C PRO A 155 -12.42 8.55 6.11
N ILE A 156 -13.72 8.43 5.87
CA ILE A 156 -14.34 8.95 4.65
C ILE A 156 -14.38 10.47 4.75
N ASP A 157 -13.87 11.14 3.72
CA ASP A 157 -13.98 12.58 3.56
C ASP A 157 -14.90 12.88 2.38
N ARG A 158 -16.03 13.54 2.65
CA ARG A 158 -17.07 13.84 1.63
C ARG A 158 -16.54 14.69 0.48
N ARG A 159 -15.58 15.58 0.72
CA ARG A 159 -14.99 16.40 -0.34
C ARG A 159 -14.21 15.48 -1.27
N LEU A 160 -13.33 14.63 -0.72
CA LEU A 160 -12.55 13.69 -1.51
C LEU A 160 -13.41 12.62 -2.21
N GLU A 161 -14.57 12.23 -1.66
CA GLU A 161 -15.51 11.36 -2.36
C GLU A 161 -16.05 12.00 -3.65
N VAL A 162 -16.20 13.32 -3.66
CA VAL A 162 -16.73 14.07 -4.81
C VAL A 162 -15.61 14.50 -5.76
N SER A 163 -14.53 15.09 -5.24
CA SER A 163 -13.45 15.66 -6.04
C SER A 163 -12.36 14.66 -6.42
N GLY A 164 -12.32 13.50 -5.75
CA GLY A 164 -11.14 12.66 -5.74
C GLY A 164 -9.95 13.32 -5.03
N LEU A 165 -8.78 12.69 -5.14
CA LEU A 165 -7.52 13.32 -4.75
C LEU A 165 -7.25 14.51 -5.68
N THR A 166 -6.61 15.55 -5.16
CA THR A 166 -6.16 16.74 -5.90
C THR A 166 -4.75 17.10 -5.44
N GLY A 167 -4.13 18.09 -6.08
CA GLY A 167 -2.86 18.66 -5.63
C GLY A 167 -2.93 19.41 -4.29
N ASP A 168 -4.13 19.67 -3.79
CA ASP A 168 -4.35 20.34 -2.50
C ASP A 168 -3.82 19.52 -1.32
N PRO A 169 -3.50 20.15 -0.19
CA PRO A 169 -3.27 19.44 1.06
C PRO A 169 -4.44 18.51 1.41
N LEU A 170 -4.11 17.30 1.86
CA LEU A 170 -5.11 16.34 2.35
C LEU A 170 -5.79 16.87 3.62
N PRO A 171 -7.07 16.54 3.85
CA PRO A 171 -7.74 16.80 5.11
C PRO A 171 -6.95 16.23 6.29
N LYS A 172 -6.90 16.96 7.42
CA LYS A 172 -6.08 16.59 8.59
C LYS A 172 -6.33 15.16 9.07
N SER A 173 -7.59 14.71 9.05
CA SER A 173 -8.01 13.37 9.47
C SER A 173 -7.46 12.27 8.56
N VAL A 174 -7.44 12.50 7.24
CA VAL A 174 -6.85 11.60 6.25
C VAL A 174 -5.32 11.61 6.37
N THR A 175 -4.71 12.77 6.58
CA THR A 175 -3.26 12.88 6.85
C THR A 175 -2.86 12.11 8.11
N ALA A 176 -3.66 12.19 9.19
CA ALA A 176 -3.40 11.44 10.42
C ALA A 176 -3.46 9.93 10.18
N ALA A 177 -4.47 9.45 9.45
CA ALA A 177 -4.57 8.04 9.07
C ALA A 177 -3.38 7.59 8.19
N GLY A 178 -2.96 8.41 7.23
CA GLY A 178 -1.76 8.14 6.42
C GLY A 178 -0.47 8.05 7.25
N LYS A 179 -0.31 8.92 8.25
CA LYS A 179 0.82 8.85 9.18
C LYS A 179 0.78 7.59 10.05
N ALA A 180 -0.39 7.19 10.51
CA ALA A 180 -0.57 5.95 11.26
C ALA A 180 -0.24 4.72 10.41
N LEU A 181 -0.68 4.67 9.15
CA LEU A 181 -0.30 3.62 8.20
C LEU A 181 1.23 3.58 8.03
N ALA A 182 1.86 4.72 7.72
CA ALA A 182 3.31 4.79 7.52
C ALA A 182 4.11 4.35 8.76
N ALA A 183 3.58 4.55 9.97
CA ALA A 183 4.22 4.12 11.20
C ALA A 183 4.29 2.59 11.34
N HIS A 184 3.38 1.84 10.69
CA HIS A 184 3.41 0.37 10.66
C HIS A 184 4.30 -0.20 9.55
N LEU A 185 4.52 0.56 8.48
CA LEU A 185 5.25 0.12 7.28
C LEU A 185 6.74 0.45 7.38
N ARG A 186 7.28 0.56 8.59
CA ARG A 186 8.67 1.00 8.74
C ARG A 186 9.60 0.01 8.04
N PRO A 187 10.46 0.46 7.13
CA PRO A 187 11.66 -0.30 6.83
C PRO A 187 12.47 -0.30 8.14
N GLU A 188 12.73 -1.47 8.72
CA GLU A 188 13.97 -1.59 9.46
C GLU A 188 15.07 -1.23 8.47
N GLN A 189 15.74 -0.11 8.71
CA GLN A 189 17.04 0.10 8.11
C GLN A 189 17.87 -1.11 8.53
N PRO A 190 18.40 -1.95 7.60
CA PRO A 190 19.30 -3.01 8.02
C PRO A 190 20.47 -2.30 8.70
N VAL A 191 20.59 -2.48 10.01
CA VAL A 191 21.81 -2.16 10.73
C VAL A 191 22.86 -3.08 10.11
N LEU A 192 23.68 -2.52 9.21
CA LEU A 192 24.85 -3.24 8.72
C LEU A 192 25.68 -3.62 9.96
N PRO A 193 25.94 -4.91 10.22
CA PRO A 193 26.81 -5.30 11.30
C PRO A 193 28.21 -4.73 11.01
N GLY A 194 28.62 -3.71 11.76
CA GLY A 194 30.00 -3.21 11.71
C GLY A 194 30.22 -1.70 11.90
N MET A 195 29.21 -0.84 11.93
CA MET A 195 29.45 0.59 12.23
C MET A 195 29.43 0.85 13.74
N SER A 196 30.61 0.78 14.33
CA SER A 196 30.87 1.26 15.69
C SER A 196 30.56 2.76 15.77
N VAL A 197 29.70 3.14 16.70
CA VAL A 197 29.51 4.54 17.11
C VAL A 197 30.80 4.96 17.83
N PRO A 198 31.58 5.95 17.35
CA PRO A 198 32.72 6.40 18.10
C PRO A 198 32.23 7.04 19.42
N PRO A 199 32.87 6.74 20.56
CA PRO A 199 32.44 7.31 21.83
C PRO A 199 32.57 8.83 21.77
N LEU A 200 31.55 9.51 22.30
CA LEU A 200 31.61 10.93 22.63
C LEU A 200 32.86 11.13 23.51
N GLN A 201 33.88 11.78 22.95
CA GLN A 201 34.96 12.30 23.78
C GLN A 201 34.42 13.53 24.49
N GLU A 202 34.00 13.35 25.75
CA GLU A 202 33.95 14.44 26.71
C GLU A 202 35.37 14.97 26.90
N ARG A 203 35.63 16.21 26.48
CA ARG A 203 36.69 17.04 27.05
C ARG A 203 36.25 18.51 27.07
N PHE A 204 36.12 19.01 28.30
CA PHE A 204 36.31 20.36 28.84
C PHE A 204 36.36 21.54 27.87
#